data_AF-E6WLR3-F1
#
_entry.id   AF-E6WLR3-F1
#
_cell.length_a   1.000
_cell.length_b   1.000
_cell.length_c   1.000
_cell.angle_alpha   90.00
_cell.angle_beta   90.00
_cell.angle_gamma   90.00
#
_symmetry.space_group_name_H-M   'P 1'
#
loop_
_entity.id
_entity.type
_entity.pdbx_description
1 polymer ?
#
loop_
_entity_poly.entity_id
_entity_poly.type
_entity_poly.pdbx_seq_one_letter_code
_entity_poly.pdbx_strand_id
1 'polypeptide(L)' 'MATAKENKNSQSFTARIPNEIFESMEAVKQDGESNAKFIVNALRGEIARRQT' A
#
# COMPACT_ATOMS: atom_id res chain seq x y z
N MET A 1 8.72 6.21 22.43
CA MET A 1 8.51 4.75 22.32
C MET A 1 8.87 4.34 20.90
N ALA A 2 9.70 3.31 20.72
CA ALA A 2 9.95 2.75 19.39
C ALA A 2 8.80 1.78 19.07
N THR A 3 7.89 2.18 18.20
CA THR A 3 6.86 1.26 17.67
C THR A 3 7.61 0.20 16.86
N ALA A 4 7.58 -1.05 17.30
CA ALA A 4 8.23 -2.14 16.59
C ALA A 4 7.71 -2.19 15.13
N LYS A 5 8.64 -2.25 14.18
CA LYS A 5 8.37 -2.24 12.72
C LYS A 5 7.61 -3.49 12.24
N GLU A 6 7.49 -4.50 13.10
CA GLU A 6 6.93 -5.81 12.77
C GLU A 6 6.15 -6.36 13.98
N ASN A 7 5.00 -6.98 13.70
CA ASN A 7 4.28 -7.83 14.64
C ASN A 7 3.83 -9.11 13.93
N LYS A 8 3.25 -10.06 14.66
CA LYS A 8 2.80 -11.37 14.13
C LYS A 8 1.94 -11.30 12.86
N ASN A 9 1.25 -10.17 12.61
CA ASN A 9 0.25 -10.03 11.55
C ASN A 9 0.60 -8.96 10.50
N SER A 10 1.60 -8.09 10.73
CA SER A 10 1.92 -6.98 9.84
C SER A 10 3.34 -6.48 10.01
N GLN A 11 3.95 -6.08 8.88
CA GLN A 11 5.23 -5.39 8.84
C GLN A 11 5.05 -4.01 8.19
N SER A 12 5.61 -2.97 8.80
CA SER A 12 5.64 -1.63 8.22
C SER A 12 6.93 -1.41 7.44
N PHE A 13 6.81 -0.82 6.26
CA PHE A 13 7.97 -0.38 5.48
C PHE A 13 7.69 1.01 4.90
N THR A 14 8.74 1.81 4.76
CA THR A 14 8.65 3.18 4.25
C THR A 14 9.32 3.23 2.88
N ALA A 15 8.58 3.67 1.87
CA ALA A 15 9.06 3.91 0.52
C ALA A 15 8.66 5.32 0.06
N ARG A 16 9.47 5.93 -0.81
CA ARG A 16 9.12 7.19 -1.47
C ARG A 16 8.37 6.87 -2.76
N ILE A 17 7.27 7.58 -3.00
CA ILE A 17 6.43 7.45 -4.19
C ILE A 17 6.51 8.78 -4.95
N PRO A 18 6.74 8.78 -6.28
CA PRO A 18 6.67 10.00 -7.08
C PRO A 18 5.29 10.67 -7.00
N ASN A 19 5.25 12.01 -7.04
CA ASN A 19 3.99 12.76 -6.91
C ASN A 19 2.96 12.37 -7.97
N GLU A 20 3.39 12.15 -9.23
CA GLU A 20 2.50 11.72 -10.32
C GLU A 20 1.76 10.41 -10.01
N ILE A 21 2.42 9.48 -9.32
CA ILE A 21 1.84 8.19 -8.94
C ILE A 21 0.89 8.37 -7.75
N PHE A 22 1.24 9.25 -6.80
CA PHE A 22 0.38 9.57 -5.67
C PHE A 22 -0.93 10.25 -6.13
N GLU A 23 -0.83 11.22 -7.04
CA GLU A 23 -2.00 11.89 -7.62
C GLU A 23 -2.88 10.92 -8.41
N SER A 24 -2.25 10.04 -9.21
CA SER A 24 -2.98 9.00 -9.94
C SER A 24 -3.72 8.04 -9.00
N MET A 25 -3.12 7.69 -7.86
CA MET A 25 -3.78 6.87 -6.83
C MET A 25 -4.99 7.60 -6.23
N GLU A 26 -4.84 8.86 -5.82
CA GLU A 26 -5.94 9.64 -5.23
C GLU A 26 -7.10 9.83 -6.22
N ALA A 27 -6.82 9.97 -7.52
CA ALA A 27 -7.85 10.10 -8.55
C ALA A 27 -8.71 8.84 -8.76
N VAL A 28 -8.21 7.64 -8.41
CA VAL A 28 -8.91 6.37 -8.65
C VAL A 28 -9.36 5.66 -7.36
N LYS A 29 -9.04 6.20 -6.19
CA LYS A 29 -9.50 5.68 -4.90
C LYS A 29 -11.01 5.74 -4.80
N GLN A 30 -11.58 4.73 -4.15
CA GLN A 30 -13.01 4.72 -3.86
C GLN A 30 -13.34 5.65 -2.69
N ASP A 31 -14.58 6.12 -2.62
CA ASP A 31 -15.05 6.94 -1.51
C ASP A 31 -14.83 6.23 -0.17
N GLY A 32 -14.15 6.90 0.75
CA GLY A 32 -13.79 6.35 2.06
C GLY A 32 -12.67 5.30 2.05
N GLU A 33 -12.02 5.05 0.92
CA GLU A 33 -10.85 4.17 0.86
C GLU A 33 -9.61 4.83 1.46
N SER A 34 -8.93 4.13 2.37
CA SER A 34 -7.66 4.58 2.92
C SER A 34 -6.49 4.24 2.01
N ASN A 35 -5.42 5.04 2.06
CA ASN A 35 -4.20 4.79 1.28
C ASN A 35 -3.60 3.42 1.60
N ALA A 36 -3.65 3.02 2.87
CA ALA A 36 -3.20 1.70 3.30
C ALA A 36 -4.00 0.58 2.63
N LYS A 37 -5.34 0.69 2.57
CA LYS A 37 -6.20 -0.30 1.91
C LYS A 37 -5.90 -0.38 0.41
N PHE A 38 -5.76 0.77 -0.25
CA PHE A 38 -5.41 0.83 -1.67
C PHE A 38 -4.07 0.14 -1.94
N ILE A 39 -3.01 0.50 -1.19
CA ILE A 39 -1.67 -0.06 -1.34
C ILE A 39 -1.66 -1.57 -1.10
N VAL A 40 -2.34 -2.06 -0.07
CA VAL A 40 -2.43 -3.50 0.22
C VAL A 40 -3.12 -4.25 -0.92
N ASN A 41 -4.20 -3.69 -1.48
CA ASN A 41 -4.89 -4.28 -2.63
C ASN A 41 -4.00 -4.31 -3.88
N ALA A 42 -3.28 -3.22 -4.16
CA ALA A 42 -2.34 -3.15 -5.26
C ALA A 42 -1.22 -4.19 -5.14
N LEU A 43 -0.63 -4.35 -3.94
CA LEU A 43 0.39 -5.35 -3.65
C LEU A 43 -0.14 -6.78 -3.83
N ARG A 44 -1.35 -7.08 -3.33
CA ARG A 44 -1.99 -8.39 -3.52
C ARG A 44 -2.18 -8.72 -5.00
N GLY A 45 -2.64 -7.74 -5.79
CA GLY A 45 -2.79 -7.89 -7.23
C GLY A 45 -1.46 -8.18 -7.94
N GLU A 46 -0.40 -7.48 -7.55
CA GLU A 46 0.94 -7.70 -8.14
C GLU A 46 1.55 -9.05 -7.75
N ILE A 47 1.37 -9.48 -6.50
CA ILE A 47 1.80 -10.80 -6.04
C ILE A 47 1.11 -11.89 -6.86
N ALA A 48 -0.21 -11.82 -7.02
CA ALA A 48 -0.97 -12.79 -7.81
C ALA A 48 -0.49 -12.87 -9.27
N ARG A 49 -0.20 -11.71 -9.90
CA ARG A 49 0.36 -11.65 -11.27
C ARG A 49 1.73 -12.30 -11.41
N ARG A 50 2.54 -12.34 -10.35
CA ARG A 50 3.91 -12.90 -10.37
C ARG A 50 3.99 -14.35 -9.90
N GLN A 51 2.95 -14.85 -9.23
CA GLN A 51 2.87 -16.23 -8.74
C GLN A 51 2.20 -17.18 -9.76
N THR A 52 2.02 -16.73 -11.00
CA THR A 52 1.52 -17.55 -12.11
C THR A 52 2.60 -18.51 -12.60
#